data_AF-A0A226WQB8-F1
#
_entry.id   AF-A0A226WQB8-F1
#
_cell.length_a   1.000
_cell.length_b   1.000
_cell.length_c   1.000
_cell.angle_alpha   90.00
_cell.angle_beta   90.00
_cell.angle_gamma   90.00
#
_symmetry.space_group_name_H-M   'P 1'
#
loop_
_entity.id
_entity.type
_entity.pdbx_description
1 polymer ?
#
loop_
_entity_poly.entity_id
_entity_poly.type
_entity_poly.pdbx_seq_one_letter_code
_entity_poly.pdbx_strand_id
1 'polypeptide(L)'
;MVVAGLWTEVCNNTFSLCAMDEGDYEIYMVADASGGTTKEAHDFAMLRMIQAGVVPVTWQQVLLEWQRDWAHKETYDAVMKIAKEHSGAYGMGVDYAYTMVHKAPQRTTQPHEILAAVPAKK
;
A
#
# COMPACT_ATOMS: atom_id res chain seq x y z
N MET A 1 12.47 8.32 -8.08
CA MET A 1 11.97 7.18 -8.88
C MET A 1 11.39 6.13 -7.95
N VAL A 2 10.16 5.68 -8.23
CA VAL A 2 9.52 4.57 -7.48
C VAL A 2 9.94 3.26 -8.12
N VAL A 3 10.45 2.32 -7.32
CA VAL A 3 10.99 1.05 -7.80
C VAL A 3 10.34 -0.10 -7.06
N ALA A 4 9.89 -1.10 -7.80
CA ALA A 4 9.34 -2.35 -7.29
C ALA A 4 9.69 -3.48 -8.26
N GLY A 5 9.89 -4.70 -7.76
CA GLY A 5 10.21 -5.83 -8.63
C GLY A 5 10.83 -7.03 -7.94
N LEU A 6 11.17 -8.03 -8.75
CA LEU A 6 11.83 -9.27 -8.33
C LEU A 6 13.12 -9.47 -9.15
N TRP A 7 14.24 -9.87 -8.56
CA TRP A 7 14.48 -10.11 -7.12
C TRP A 7 15.08 -8.89 -6.43
N THR A 8 14.75 -8.68 -5.16
CA THR A 8 15.20 -7.52 -4.38
C THR A 8 16.73 -7.46 -4.32
N GLU A 9 17.37 -8.59 -4.08
CA GLU A 9 18.81 -8.76 -3.95
C GLU A 9 19.57 -8.72 -5.28
N VAL A 10 18.89 -8.85 -6.42
CA VAL A 10 19.50 -8.88 -7.76
C VAL A 10 19.12 -7.64 -8.56
N CYS A 11 17.91 -7.66 -9.13
CA CYS A 11 17.45 -6.65 -10.09
C CYS A 11 17.27 -5.31 -9.40
N ASN A 12 16.53 -5.27 -8.28
CA ASN A 12 16.19 -4.01 -7.62
C ASN A 12 17.44 -3.36 -7.01
N ASN A 13 18.28 -4.14 -6.32
CA ASN A 13 19.51 -3.65 -5.71
C ASN A 13 20.48 -3.10 -6.75
N THR A 14 20.81 -3.87 -7.79
CA THR A 14 21.76 -3.42 -8.81
C THR A 14 21.21 -2.23 -9.61
N PHE A 15 19.93 -2.27 -9.98
CA PHE A 15 19.27 -1.16 -10.66
C PHE A 15 19.27 0.12 -9.83
N SER A 16 18.93 0.03 -8.54
CA SER A 16 18.88 1.21 -7.66
C SER A 16 20.25 1.84 -7.51
N LEU A 17 21.29 1.04 -7.29
CA LEU A 17 22.67 1.54 -7.18
C LEU A 17 23.15 2.22 -8.46
N CYS A 18 22.92 1.61 -9.64
CA CYS A 18 23.29 2.23 -10.92
C CYS A 18 22.47 3.50 -11.20
N ALA A 19 21.16 3.50 -10.92
CA ALA A 19 20.32 4.68 -11.14
C ALA A 19 20.73 5.86 -10.23
N MET A 20 21.19 5.59 -9.02
CA MET A 20 21.72 6.61 -8.12
C MET A 20 23.09 7.11 -8.59
N ASP A 21 24.00 6.21 -8.96
CA ASP A 21 25.39 6.55 -9.32
C ASP A 21 25.47 7.27 -10.69
N GLU A 22 24.77 6.76 -11.71
CA GLU A 22 24.86 7.27 -13.08
C GLU A 22 23.78 8.32 -13.39
N GLY A 23 22.62 8.22 -12.75
CA GLY A 23 21.44 9.02 -13.07
C GLY A 23 21.07 10.08 -12.06
N ASP A 24 21.76 10.15 -10.90
CA ASP A 24 21.44 11.03 -9.77
C ASP A 24 19.96 10.95 -9.34
N TYR A 25 19.37 9.76 -9.46
CA TYR A 25 17.98 9.53 -9.09
C TYR A 25 17.85 9.22 -7.60
N GLU A 26 16.93 9.91 -6.93
CA GLU A 26 16.45 9.46 -5.62
C GLU A 26 15.59 8.21 -5.78
N ILE A 27 15.86 7.14 -5.04
CA ILE A 27 15.14 5.87 -5.14
C ILE A 27 14.20 5.68 -3.96
N TYR A 28 12.93 5.43 -4.26
CA TYR A 28 11.91 4.99 -3.32
C TYR A 28 11.59 3.51 -3.61
N MET A 29 12.12 2.62 -2.78
CA MET A 29 11.97 1.17 -2.95
C MET A 29 10.70 0.67 -2.27
N VAL A 30 9.75 0.17 -3.04
CA VAL A 30 8.47 -0.34 -2.56
C VAL A 30 8.64 -1.76 -2.05
N ALA A 31 8.85 -1.90 -0.74
CA ALA A 31 9.24 -3.15 -0.11
C ALA A 31 8.15 -4.22 -0.18
N ASP A 32 6.88 -3.83 0.03
CA ASP A 32 5.72 -4.72 0.02
C ASP A 32 5.18 -5.07 -1.38
N ALA A 33 5.76 -4.46 -2.42
CA ALA A 33 5.58 -4.85 -3.81
C ALA A 33 6.85 -5.48 -4.42
N SER A 34 7.83 -5.80 -3.58
CA SER A 34 9.10 -6.44 -3.95
C SER A 34 9.32 -7.71 -3.13
N GLY A 35 10.20 -8.58 -3.60
CA GLY A 35 10.48 -9.85 -2.95
C GLY A 35 11.85 -10.39 -3.31
N GLY A 36 12.41 -11.19 -2.41
CA GLY A 36 13.67 -11.90 -2.63
C GLY A 36 13.45 -13.41 -2.73
N THR A 37 14.51 -14.13 -3.07
CA THR A 37 14.49 -15.59 -3.11
C THR A 37 14.22 -16.21 -1.73
N THR A 38 14.64 -15.52 -0.66
CA THR A 38 14.23 -15.78 0.73
C THR A 38 13.95 -14.46 1.45
N LYS A 39 13.37 -14.53 2.65
CA LYS A 39 13.19 -13.36 3.51
C LYS A 39 14.53 -12.71 3.86
N GLU A 40 15.52 -13.51 4.21
CA GLU A 40 16.86 -13.02 4.57
C GLU A 40 17.52 -12.32 3.39
N ALA A 41 17.40 -12.88 2.18
CA ALA A 41 17.94 -12.26 0.96
C ALA A 41 17.30 -10.88 0.70
N HIS A 42 15.97 -10.78 0.84
CA HIS A 42 15.23 -9.52 0.73
C HIS A 42 15.67 -8.51 1.80
N ASP A 43 15.71 -8.92 3.07
CA ASP A 43 16.05 -8.03 4.19
C ASP A 43 17.48 -7.48 4.08
N PHE A 44 18.47 -8.33 3.79
CA PHE A 44 19.86 -7.88 3.65
C PHE A 44 20.07 -6.98 2.43
N ALA A 45 19.36 -7.24 1.34
CA ALA A 45 19.38 -6.36 0.17
C ALA A 45 18.76 -4.98 0.48
N MET A 46 17.63 -4.94 1.19
CA MET A 46 17.03 -3.69 1.66
C MET A 46 17.98 -2.93 2.58
N LEU A 47 18.63 -3.58 3.54
CA LEU A 47 19.61 -2.94 4.42
C LEU A 47 20.78 -2.33 3.64
N ARG A 48 21.30 -3.06 2.64
CA ARG A 48 22.36 -2.54 1.75
C ARG A 48 21.90 -1.31 0.96
N MET A 49 20.69 -1.36 0.39
CA MET A 49 20.12 -0.23 -0.34
C MET A 49 19.91 1.00 0.56
N ILE A 50 19.41 0.81 1.78
CA ILE A 50 19.25 1.88 2.78
C ILE A 50 20.60 2.53 3.10
N GLN A 51 21.66 1.74 3.28
CA GLN A 51 23.01 2.27 3.52
C GLN A 51 23.53 3.12 2.35
N ALA A 52 23.10 2.82 1.12
CA ALA A 52 23.43 3.60 -0.06
C ALA A 52 22.55 4.86 -0.23
N GLY A 53 21.52 5.05 0.59
CA GLY A 53 20.62 6.22 0.56
C GLY A 53 19.25 5.96 -0.08
N VAL A 54 18.89 4.71 -0.39
CA VAL A 54 17.55 4.36 -0.89
C VAL A 54 16.51 4.54 0.23
N VAL A 55 15.36 5.14 -0.10
CA VAL A 55 14.24 5.35 0.82
C VAL A 55 13.27 4.16 0.76
N PRO A 56 13.14 3.35 1.82
CA PRO A 56 12.18 2.25 1.85
C PRO A 56 10.76 2.79 2.08
N VAL A 57 9.81 2.32 1.27
CA VAL A 57 8.39 2.70 1.35
C VAL A 57 7.48 1.48 1.14
N THR A 58 6.19 1.63 1.43
CA THR A 58 5.14 0.69 1.02
C THR A 58 4.29 1.29 -0.10
N TRP A 59 3.60 0.46 -0.88
CA TRP A 59 2.77 0.96 -1.99
C TRP A 59 1.67 1.88 -1.47
N GLN A 60 1.13 1.59 -0.28
CA GLN A 60 0.10 2.41 0.33
C GLN A 60 0.65 3.76 0.78
N GLN A 61 1.86 3.81 1.32
CA GLN A 61 2.52 5.06 1.65
C GLN A 61 2.73 5.92 0.40
N VAL A 62 3.21 5.33 -0.70
CA VAL A 62 3.37 6.03 -2.00
C VAL A 62 2.04 6.63 -2.47
N LEU A 63 0.95 5.86 -2.44
CA LEU A 63 -0.38 6.33 -2.81
C LEU A 63 -0.80 7.56 -1.98
N LEU A 64 -0.61 7.50 -0.66
CA LEU A 64 -1.02 8.57 0.25
C LEU A 64 -0.12 9.80 0.16
N GLU A 65 1.19 9.62 -0.10
CA GLU A 65 2.12 10.72 -0.35
C GLU A 65 1.84 11.45 -1.66
N TRP A 66 1.26 10.79 -2.65
CA TRP A 66 0.76 11.44 -3.87
C TRP A 66 -0.59 12.13 -3.65
N GLN A 67 -1.52 11.50 -2.92
CA GLN A 67 -2.80 12.13 -2.63
C GLN A 67 -2.63 13.41 -1.77
N ARG A 68 -1.78 13.35 -0.73
CA ARG A 68 -1.50 14.38 0.31
C ARG A 68 -2.68 14.87 1.12
N ASP A 69 -3.76 15.27 0.46
CA ASP A 69 -4.92 15.94 1.03
C ASP A 69 -6.21 15.43 0.39
N TRP A 70 -7.24 15.19 1.20
CA TRP A 70 -8.57 14.77 0.75
C TRP A 70 -9.40 15.93 0.19
N ALA A 71 -8.93 17.18 0.32
CA ALA A 71 -9.46 18.32 -0.41
C ALA A 71 -9.19 18.24 -1.93
N HIS A 72 -8.20 17.46 -2.37
CA HIS A 72 -7.90 17.23 -3.79
C HIS A 72 -8.93 16.27 -4.41
N LYS A 73 -10.02 16.84 -4.91
CA LYS A 73 -11.16 16.08 -5.45
C LYS A 73 -10.89 15.41 -6.79
N GLU A 74 -9.94 15.91 -7.59
CA GLU A 74 -9.63 15.36 -8.92
C GLU A 74 -9.17 13.91 -8.87
N THR A 75 -8.41 13.54 -7.83
CA THR A 75 -7.87 12.18 -7.64
C THR A 75 -8.61 11.38 -6.58
N TYR A 76 -9.50 12.03 -5.80
CA TYR A 76 -10.16 11.44 -4.64
C TYR A 76 -10.86 10.11 -4.95
N ASP A 77 -11.73 10.08 -5.96
CA ASP A 77 -12.51 8.89 -6.28
C ASP A 77 -11.62 7.73 -6.79
N ALA A 78 -10.59 8.06 -7.57
CA ALA A 78 -9.64 7.08 -8.08
C ALA A 78 -8.80 6.46 -6.96
N VAL A 79 -8.27 7.30 -6.06
CA VAL A 79 -7.50 6.85 -4.88
C VAL A 79 -8.37 6.02 -3.94
N MET A 80 -9.60 6.46 -3.66
CA MET A 80 -10.55 5.73 -2.83
C MET A 80 -10.92 4.38 -3.42
N LYS A 81 -11.05 4.28 -4.75
CA LYS A 81 -11.30 3.01 -5.44
C LYS A 81 -10.13 2.03 -5.22
N ILE A 82 -8.90 2.47 -5.48
CA ILE A 82 -7.68 1.67 -5.26
C ILE A 82 -7.59 1.22 -3.81
N ALA A 83 -7.81 2.14 -2.86
CA ALA A 83 -7.72 1.86 -1.44
C ALA A 83 -8.73 0.80 -0.99
N LYS A 84 -10.00 0.90 -1.44
CA LYS A 84 -11.04 -0.09 -1.12
C LYS A 84 -10.71 -1.48 -1.68
N GLU A 85 -10.08 -1.55 -2.85
CA GLU A 85 -9.81 -2.81 -3.54
C GLU A 85 -8.55 -3.52 -3.02
N HIS A 86 -7.49 -2.77 -2.72
CA HIS A 86 -6.17 -3.35 -2.47
C HIS A 86 -5.61 -3.08 -1.07
N SER A 87 -6.19 -2.17 -0.29
CA SER A 87 -5.61 -1.68 0.96
C SER A 87 -6.05 -2.43 2.22
N GLY A 88 -6.60 -3.63 2.07
CA GLY A 88 -6.98 -4.50 3.19
C GLY A 88 -7.78 -3.77 4.28
N ALA A 89 -7.21 -3.72 5.49
CA ALA A 89 -7.84 -3.06 6.65
C ALA A 89 -8.13 -1.56 6.43
N TYR A 90 -7.26 -0.84 5.71
CA TYR A 90 -7.51 0.56 5.40
C TYR A 90 -8.71 0.71 4.45
N GLY A 91 -8.81 -0.16 3.43
CA GLY A 91 -9.97 -0.22 2.55
C GLY A 91 -11.27 -0.54 3.30
N MET A 92 -11.22 -1.43 4.28
CA MET A 92 -12.35 -1.71 5.18
C MET A 92 -12.73 -0.50 6.03
N GLY A 93 -11.76 0.29 6.49
CA GLY A 93 -12.00 1.56 7.18
C GLY A 93 -12.75 2.58 6.31
N VAL A 94 -12.40 2.66 5.02
CA VAL A 94 -13.15 3.47 4.04
C VAL A 94 -14.59 2.98 3.92
N ASP A 95 -14.80 1.68 3.70
CA ASP A 95 -16.15 1.11 3.61
C ASP A 95 -16.98 1.35 4.87
N TYR A 96 -16.36 1.22 6.05
CA TYR A 96 -16.99 1.53 7.32
C TYR A 96 -17.44 2.99 7.39
N ALA A 97 -16.59 3.95 7.01
CA ALA A 97 -16.96 5.36 7.00
C ALA A 97 -18.12 5.64 6.03
N TYR A 98 -18.07 5.08 4.82
CA TYR A 98 -19.14 5.24 3.84
C TYR A 98 -20.48 4.67 4.34
N THR A 99 -20.48 3.48 4.93
CA THR A 99 -21.72 2.80 5.36
C THR A 99 -22.28 3.35 6.67
N MET A 100 -21.43 3.60 7.67
CA MET A 100 -21.86 3.97 9.02
C MET A 100 -21.98 5.48 9.22
N VAL A 101 -21.12 6.28 8.59
CA VAL A 101 -21.13 7.75 8.74
C VAL A 101 -21.95 8.40 7.63
N HIS A 102 -21.69 8.02 6.37
CA HIS A 102 -22.37 8.61 5.21
C HIS A 102 -23.65 7.87 4.80
N LYS A 103 -23.99 6.76 5.47
CA LYS A 103 -25.19 5.94 5.19
C LYS A 103 -25.27 5.45 3.74
N ALA A 104 -24.12 5.30 3.08
CA ALA A 104 -24.05 4.71 1.75
C ALA A 104 -24.37 3.20 1.81
N PRO A 105 -24.86 2.60 0.71
CA PRO A 105 -25.06 1.15 0.64
C PRO A 105 -23.76 0.37 0.89
N GLN A 106 -23.91 -0.86 1.39
CA GLN A 106 -22.78 -1.79 1.52
C GLN A 106 -22.18 -2.11 0.14
N ARG A 107 -20.85 -2.26 0.08
CA ARG A 107 -20.12 -2.59 -1.15
C ARG A 107 -20.38 -4.04 -1.62
N THR A 108 -20.72 -4.93 -0.71
CA THR A 108 -20.87 -6.37 -0.98
C THR A 108 -22.14 -6.65 -1.78
N THR A 109 -22.06 -7.62 -2.71
CA THR A 109 -23.21 -8.06 -3.50
C THR A 109 -24.28 -8.72 -2.63
N GLN A 110 -23.86 -9.41 -1.56
CA GLN A 110 -24.75 -9.96 -0.55
C GLN A 110 -24.77 -9.03 0.66
N PRO A 111 -25.94 -8.54 1.09
CA PRO A 111 -26.02 -7.69 2.26
C PRO A 111 -25.67 -8.50 3.52
N HIS A 112 -24.74 -7.99 4.31
CA HIS A 112 -24.48 -8.52 5.64
C HIS A 112 -25.50 -7.94 6.61
N GLU A 113 -26.43 -8.78 7.05
CA GLU A 113 -27.45 -8.42 8.05
C GLU A 113 -26.87 -8.54 9.46
N ILE A 114 -26.98 -7.46 10.24
CA ILE A 114 -26.70 -7.50 11.67
C ILE A 114 -27.96 -8.02 12.35
N LEU A 115 -27.93 -9.27 12.80
CA LEU A 115 -29.02 -9.82 13.61
C LEU A 115 -28.98 -9.17 15.00
N ALA A 116 -30.16 -8.75 15.49
CA ALA A 116 -30.29 -8.30 16.86
C ALA A 116 -29.91 -9.44 17.82
N ALA A 117 -29.26 -9.10 18.94
CA ALA A 117 -28.95 -10.08 19.97
C ALA A 117 -30.22 -10.79 20.44
N VAL A 118 -30.28 -12.12 20.27
CA VAL A 118 -31.40 -12.93 20.77
C VAL A 118 -31.10 -13.31 22.22
N PRO A 119 -31.91 -12.86 23.20
CA PRO A 119 -31.71 -13.26 24.59
C PRO A 119 -31.89 -14.77 24.74
N ALA A 120 -31.03 -15.40 25.55
CA ALA A 120 -31.18 -16.82 25.87
C ALA A 120 -32.55 -17.07 26.53
N LYS A 121 -33.29 -18.07 26.04
CA LYS A 121 -34.52 -18.52 26.68
C LYS A 121 -34.16 -19.16 28.03
N LYS A 122 -34.84 -18.72 29.09
CA LYS A 122 -34.73 -19.33 30.43
C LYS A 122 -35.23 -20.77 30.41
#